data_AF-A0A971CQ62-F1
#
_entry.id   AF-A0A971CQ62-F1
#
_cell.length_a   1.000
_cell.length_b   1.000
_cell.length_c   1.000
_cell.angle_alpha   90.00
_cell.angle_beta   90.00
_cell.angle_gamma   90.00
#
_symmetry.space_group_name_H-M   'P 1'
#
loop_
_entity.id
_entity.type
_entity.pdbx_description
1 polymer ?
#
loop_
_entity_poly.entity_id
_entity_poly.type
_entity_poly.pdbx_seq_one_letter_code
_entity_poly.pdbx_strand_id
1 'polypeptide(L)'
;MFDFLAETPGPLCGPKRSRREFLSVGALAPIGLSLPQYLAAKERGHLKGDDTKSCIMIFNLGGPSHIDLWDMKPDASSEIRGPFQPIRTKSEAIDISEILPLHAKVADKFSLIRSCHHDGAAVHDAGWQIMQTGRRFTGGIETPHAGAVASYLMPARNDLPPFVVLPELMGRGGGNLANGQAGGFLGKALDPFALMADPSQPDFRVPDLLPPDQFGATRLDRRRRMRDLVDDTVKAFEASEDARLLDENFHSAFRLMTSEKARAAFDLSQEPASVRERYGMNRVGQCLLLSRRLIEHGVRFVTVNTFLTVFNELSWDIHGSKPFISVTQMKELVAPMYDQAYSALLEDLHQRGMLGDVLVAGLSEFGRTPKVNPAGGRDHWPQCFTCSFAGGGVKGGEVIGKSDPIGGYPAERPVDPGSIVATIFHALGFDLETHLPGPSGRPFPIVDFGNEPVKELFG
;
A
#
# COMPACT_ATOMS: atom_id res chain seq x y z
N MET A 1 58.41 9.30 -22.33
CA MET A 1 58.77 10.70 -21.99
C MET A 1 57.62 11.56 -22.49
N PHE A 2 56.60 11.71 -21.66
CA PHE A 2 55.41 12.51 -21.99
C PHE A 2 55.45 13.74 -21.10
N ASP A 3 55.60 14.91 -21.72
CA ASP A 3 55.72 16.19 -21.05
C ASP A 3 54.38 16.58 -20.42
N PHE A 4 54.36 16.52 -19.10
CA PHE A 4 53.47 17.29 -18.25
C PHE A 4 53.94 18.75 -18.34
N LEU A 5 53.06 19.67 -18.78
CA LEU A 5 52.93 21.07 -18.34
C LEU A 5 52.26 21.91 -19.45
N ALA A 6 50.93 21.98 -19.41
CA ALA A 6 50.18 23.07 -20.00
C ALA A 6 49.04 23.45 -19.02
N GLU A 7 49.29 24.49 -18.24
CA GLU A 7 48.33 25.13 -17.34
C GLU A 7 47.36 26.01 -18.13
N THR A 8 46.30 25.43 -18.69
CA THR A 8 45.08 26.18 -19.03
C THR A 8 43.88 25.23 -19.02
N PRO A 9 42.86 25.45 -18.17
CA PRO A 9 41.63 24.67 -18.24
C PRO A 9 40.79 25.17 -19.41
N GLY A 10 40.82 24.45 -20.52
CA GLY A 10 39.79 24.57 -21.56
C GLY A 10 38.42 24.14 -21.01
N PRO A 11 37.32 24.77 -21.43
CA PRO A 11 36.00 24.43 -20.91
C PRO A 11 35.58 23.06 -21.46
N LEU A 12 35.51 22.07 -20.58
CA LEU A 12 34.81 20.81 -20.87
C LEU A 12 33.31 21.14 -20.95
N CYS A 13 32.75 21.05 -22.15
CA CYS A 13 31.30 21.14 -22.38
C CYS A 13 30.61 19.96 -21.68
N GLY A 14 30.01 20.26 -20.53
CA GLY A 14 29.14 19.38 -19.75
C GLY A 14 28.72 20.09 -18.47
N PRO A 15 27.55 19.77 -17.87
CA PRO A 15 27.12 20.42 -16.64
C PRO A 15 28.18 20.23 -15.55
N LYS A 16 28.61 21.33 -14.92
CA LYS A 16 29.60 21.35 -13.84
C LYS A 16 29.12 20.46 -12.68
N ARG A 17 29.51 19.19 -12.66
CA ARG A 17 29.35 18.32 -11.50
C ARG A 17 30.32 18.78 -10.43
N SER A 18 29.81 19.10 -9.25
CA SER A 18 30.67 19.56 -8.16
C SER A 18 31.47 18.37 -7.60
N ARG A 19 32.72 18.61 -7.16
CA ARG A 19 33.53 17.59 -6.45
C ARG A 19 32.79 17.00 -5.24
N ARG A 20 31.82 17.75 -4.68
CA ARG A 20 30.95 17.33 -3.59
C ARG A 20 29.97 16.23 -4.03
N GLU A 21 29.34 16.35 -5.19
CA GLU A 21 28.44 15.32 -5.73
C GLU A 21 29.18 14.01 -6.05
N PHE A 22 30.42 14.08 -6.54
CA PHE A 22 31.23 12.89 -6.79
C PHE A 22 31.58 12.14 -5.50
N LEU A 23 31.88 12.88 -4.42
CA LEU A 23 32.15 12.29 -3.10
C LEU A 23 30.87 11.78 -2.42
N SER A 24 29.72 12.44 -2.61
CA SER A 24 28.42 11.96 -2.12
C SER A 24 28.01 10.63 -2.77
N VAL A 25 28.31 10.44 -4.06
CA VAL A 25 28.08 9.18 -4.78
C VAL A 25 29.06 8.08 -4.33
N GLY A 26 30.32 8.43 -4.08
CA GLY A 26 31.33 7.47 -3.59
C GLY A 26 31.01 6.89 -2.21
N ALA A 27 30.30 7.64 -1.37
CA ALA A 27 29.86 7.20 -0.04
C ALA A 27 28.64 6.24 -0.07
N LEU A 28 27.96 6.09 -1.21
CA LEU A 28 26.76 5.25 -1.38
C LEU A 28 27.06 3.86 -1.97
N ALA A 29 28.32 3.58 -2.34
CA ALA A 29 28.75 2.29 -2.89
C ALA A 29 28.44 1.06 -1.98
N PRO A 30 28.38 1.16 -0.64
CA PRO A 30 27.94 0.02 0.19
C PRO A 30 26.41 -0.19 0.21
N ILE A 31 25.61 0.62 -0.49
CA ILE A 31 24.14 0.65 -0.40
C ILE A 31 23.46 0.23 -1.73
N GLY A 32 24.19 -0.41 -2.64
CA GLY A 32 23.61 -1.16 -3.76
C GLY A 32 23.13 -0.36 -4.97
N LEU A 33 23.24 0.98 -4.97
CA LEU A 33 22.94 1.80 -6.15
C LEU A 33 24.18 1.97 -7.03
N SER A 34 24.14 1.42 -8.24
CA SER A 34 25.14 1.77 -9.25
C SER A 34 24.86 3.18 -9.79
N LEU A 35 25.91 3.98 -9.98
CA LEU A 35 25.80 5.33 -10.56
C LEU A 35 25.00 5.38 -11.88
N PRO A 36 25.08 4.38 -12.79
CA PRO A 36 24.23 4.34 -13.98
C PRO A 36 22.74 4.20 -13.68
N GLN A 37 22.34 3.43 -12.66
CA GLN A 37 20.93 3.26 -12.27
C GLN A 37 20.37 4.55 -11.65
N TYR A 38 21.14 5.21 -10.78
CA TYR A 38 20.76 6.51 -10.22
C TYR A 38 20.63 7.57 -11.32
N LEU A 39 21.59 7.63 -12.24
CA LEU A 39 21.55 8.56 -13.37
C LEU A 39 20.41 8.25 -14.33
N ALA A 40 20.11 6.98 -14.62
CA ALA A 40 18.97 6.60 -15.46
C ALA A 40 17.62 6.96 -14.81
N ALA A 41 17.48 6.79 -13.48
CA ALA A 41 16.28 7.21 -12.75
C ALA A 41 16.14 8.74 -12.73
N LYS A 42 17.26 9.48 -12.60
CA LYS A 42 17.29 10.95 -12.59
C LYS A 42 17.12 11.55 -13.99
N GLU A 43 17.71 10.95 -15.02
CA GLU A 43 17.60 11.37 -16.43
C GLU A 43 16.19 11.14 -17.00
N ARG A 44 15.45 10.15 -16.48
CA ARG A 44 14.03 9.97 -16.80
C ARG A 44 13.11 11.02 -16.17
N GLY A 45 13.62 11.89 -15.29
CA GLY A 45 12.88 13.04 -14.75
C GLY A 45 11.68 12.68 -13.86
N HIS A 46 11.48 11.41 -13.50
CA HIS A 46 10.33 10.94 -12.73
C HIS A 46 10.38 11.28 -11.23
N LEU A 47 11.52 11.78 -10.74
CA LEU A 47 11.70 12.18 -9.34
C LEU A 47 11.88 13.70 -9.27
N LYS A 48 10.79 14.42 -9.04
CA LYS A 48 10.81 15.83 -8.58
C LYS A 48 10.68 15.96 -7.05
N GLY A 49 10.52 14.84 -6.32
CA GLY A 49 10.13 14.81 -4.91
C GLY A 49 11.22 14.33 -3.93
N ASP A 50 10.91 14.52 -2.66
CA ASP A 50 11.69 14.07 -1.51
C ASP A 50 11.77 12.53 -1.46
N ASP A 51 12.98 11.99 -1.37
CA ASP A 51 13.25 10.55 -1.39
C ASP A 51 12.79 9.83 -0.11
N THR A 52 12.18 10.54 0.83
CA THR A 52 11.64 10.04 2.10
C THR A 52 10.20 9.51 2.01
N LYS A 53 9.43 9.90 0.98
CA LYS A 53 8.00 9.55 0.89
C LYS A 53 7.75 8.05 0.76
N SER A 54 6.73 7.58 1.47
CA SER A 54 6.29 6.19 1.50
C SER A 54 4.77 6.10 1.72
N CYS A 55 4.16 4.97 1.42
CA CYS A 55 2.72 4.74 1.58
C CYS A 55 2.43 3.40 2.26
N ILE A 56 1.52 3.43 3.24
CA ILE A 56 0.86 2.26 3.82
C ILE A 56 -0.60 2.30 3.36
N MET A 57 -0.97 1.42 2.44
CA MET A 57 -2.36 1.22 2.02
C MET A 57 -2.98 0.13 2.89
N ILE A 58 -3.96 0.47 3.71
CA ILE A 58 -4.72 -0.49 4.49
C ILE A 58 -5.99 -0.81 3.71
N PHE A 59 -6.10 -2.03 3.21
CA PHE A 59 -7.24 -2.48 2.44
C PHE A 59 -8.19 -3.28 3.32
N ASN A 60 -9.32 -2.65 3.67
CA ASN A 60 -10.36 -3.24 4.50
C ASN A 60 -11.28 -4.14 3.68
N LEU A 61 -10.78 -5.33 3.33
CA LEU A 61 -11.53 -6.33 2.57
C LEU A 61 -12.85 -6.66 3.26
N GLY A 62 -13.90 -6.74 2.46
CA GLY A 62 -15.26 -6.96 2.88
C GLY A 62 -16.03 -5.66 3.06
N GLY A 63 -15.53 -4.49 2.67
CA GLY A 63 -16.33 -3.24 2.64
C GLY A 63 -16.98 -2.88 3.99
N PRO A 64 -16.25 -2.26 4.94
CA PRO A 64 -16.80 -1.85 6.22
C PRO A 64 -18.03 -0.98 6.04
N SER A 65 -19.01 -1.12 6.93
CA SER A 65 -20.19 -0.26 6.90
C SER A 65 -19.81 1.15 7.31
N HIS A 66 -19.72 2.06 6.33
CA HIS A 66 -19.43 3.47 6.57
C HIS A 66 -20.46 4.11 7.52
N ILE A 67 -21.72 3.70 7.43
CA ILE A 67 -22.82 4.20 8.27
C ILE A 67 -22.65 3.80 9.73
N ASP A 68 -22.17 2.58 9.99
CA ASP A 68 -22.02 2.08 11.35
C ASP A 68 -20.66 2.47 11.99
N LEU A 69 -19.76 3.09 11.21
CA LEU A 69 -18.39 3.43 11.61
C LEU A 69 -18.10 4.93 11.54
N TRP A 70 -17.99 5.50 10.33
CA TRP A 70 -17.37 6.80 10.09
C TRP A 70 -18.32 7.88 9.59
N ASP A 71 -19.50 7.51 9.08
CA ASP A 71 -20.49 8.40 8.48
C ASP A 71 -21.89 8.08 9.04
N MET A 72 -21.99 8.16 10.37
CA MET A 72 -23.21 7.83 11.09
C MET A 72 -24.38 8.72 10.71
N LYS A 73 -25.58 8.13 10.71
CA LYS A 73 -26.85 8.81 10.43
C LYS A 73 -27.79 8.78 11.64
N PRO A 74 -27.42 9.38 12.79
CA PRO A 74 -28.17 9.24 14.05
C PRO A 74 -29.64 9.67 13.96
N ASP A 75 -29.94 10.61 13.07
CA ASP A 75 -31.28 11.17 12.82
C ASP A 75 -32.10 10.35 11.80
N ALA A 76 -31.51 9.36 11.14
CA ALA A 76 -32.23 8.47 10.24
C ALA A 76 -33.09 7.45 11.03
N SER A 77 -33.96 6.74 10.32
CA SER A 77 -34.79 5.70 10.92
C SER A 77 -33.93 4.57 11.53
N SER A 78 -34.50 3.83 12.48
CA SER A 78 -33.80 2.77 13.22
C SER A 78 -33.14 1.73 12.33
N GLU A 79 -33.77 1.39 11.21
CA GLU A 79 -33.29 0.42 10.23
C GLU A 79 -32.15 0.96 9.34
N ILE A 80 -31.89 2.28 9.39
CA ILE A 80 -30.80 2.93 8.65
C ILE A 80 -29.64 3.28 9.57
N ARG A 81 -29.91 3.98 10.67
CA ARG A 81 -28.86 4.49 11.57
C ARG A 81 -28.06 3.39 12.30
N GLY A 82 -28.58 2.17 12.33
CA GLY A 82 -27.97 1.05 13.02
C GLY A 82 -28.13 1.11 14.55
N PRO A 83 -27.53 0.16 15.28
CA PRO A 83 -27.70 0.05 16.73
C PRO A 83 -26.75 0.94 17.54
N PHE A 84 -25.77 1.59 16.90
CA PHE A 84 -24.68 2.29 17.57
C PHE A 84 -24.95 3.79 17.75
N GLN A 85 -24.27 4.41 18.72
CA GLN A 85 -24.34 5.84 18.96
C GLN A 85 -23.07 6.57 18.52
N PRO A 86 -23.18 7.84 18.08
CA PRO A 86 -22.03 8.67 17.81
C PRO A 86 -21.30 9.04 19.11
N ILE A 87 -19.97 9.12 19.02
CA ILE A 87 -19.10 9.68 20.04
C ILE A 87 -18.34 10.88 19.49
N ARG A 88 -18.12 11.88 20.35
CA ARG A 88 -17.25 13.01 20.04
C ARG A 88 -15.81 12.53 19.93
N THR A 89 -15.07 13.11 19.00
CA THR A 89 -13.66 12.80 18.80
C THR A 89 -12.77 13.99 19.19
N LYS A 90 -11.47 13.81 19.05
CA LYS A 90 -10.48 14.88 19.23
C LYS A 90 -10.53 15.93 18.11
N SER A 91 -11.16 15.65 16.98
CA SER A 91 -11.46 16.64 15.95
C SER A 91 -12.86 17.22 16.17
N GLU A 92 -13.01 18.54 15.97
CA GLU A 92 -14.31 19.22 16.01
C GLU A 92 -15.19 18.88 14.80
N ALA A 93 -14.60 18.45 13.69
CA ALA A 93 -15.32 18.14 12.44
C ALA A 93 -15.75 16.67 12.34
N ILE A 94 -15.18 15.79 13.16
CA ILE A 94 -15.37 14.35 13.06
C ILE A 94 -16.11 13.83 14.30
N ASP A 95 -17.32 13.32 14.09
CA ASP A 95 -17.97 12.37 14.99
C ASP A 95 -17.97 10.98 14.32
N ILE A 96 -17.73 9.92 15.10
CA ILE A 96 -17.72 8.52 14.64
C ILE A 96 -18.47 7.63 15.62
N SER A 97 -18.61 6.35 15.28
CA SER A 97 -19.28 5.36 16.12
C SER A 97 -18.54 5.06 17.42
N GLU A 98 -19.32 4.83 18.49
CA GLU A 98 -18.82 4.42 19.80
C GLU A 98 -18.00 3.12 19.80
N ILE A 99 -18.07 2.36 18.70
CA ILE A 99 -17.32 1.12 18.51
C ILE A 99 -15.88 1.34 18.01
N LEU A 100 -15.50 2.59 17.74
CA LEU A 100 -14.14 3.01 17.40
C LEU A 100 -13.56 4.01 18.43
N PRO A 101 -13.54 3.68 19.74
CA PRO A 101 -13.13 4.61 20.78
C PRO A 101 -11.66 5.04 20.69
N LEU A 102 -10.78 4.25 20.08
CA LEU A 102 -9.38 4.62 19.90
C LEU A 102 -9.18 5.52 18.68
N HIS A 103 -9.90 5.30 17.58
CA HIS A 103 -9.92 6.24 16.45
C HIS A 103 -10.37 7.62 16.91
N ALA A 104 -11.38 7.69 17.79
CA ALA A 104 -11.87 8.96 18.31
C ALA A 104 -10.76 9.78 19.01
N LYS A 105 -9.79 9.12 19.64
CA LYS A 105 -8.66 9.77 20.32
C LYS A 105 -7.60 10.31 19.36
N VAL A 106 -7.53 9.78 18.14
CA VAL A 106 -6.54 10.15 17.11
C VAL A 106 -7.17 10.84 15.90
N ALA A 107 -8.44 11.26 16.00
CA ALA A 107 -9.17 11.91 14.91
C ALA A 107 -8.55 13.23 14.43
N ASP A 108 -7.66 13.86 15.21
CA ASP A 108 -6.85 14.99 14.77
C ASP A 108 -5.76 14.63 13.74
N LYS A 109 -5.50 13.33 13.52
CA LYS A 109 -4.37 12.85 12.70
C LYS A 109 -4.77 12.28 11.35
N PHE A 110 -6.05 12.00 11.15
CA PHE A 110 -6.59 11.48 9.91
C PHE A 110 -7.77 12.33 9.45
N SER A 111 -8.08 12.22 8.18
CA SER A 111 -9.22 12.87 7.53
C SER A 111 -10.03 11.85 6.77
N LEU A 112 -11.32 12.13 6.63
CA LEU A 112 -12.28 11.24 6.01
C LEU A 112 -12.77 11.81 4.69
N ILE A 113 -12.89 10.98 3.68
CA ILE A 113 -13.66 11.27 2.47
C ILE A 113 -14.96 10.48 2.58
N ARG A 114 -16.10 11.14 2.83
CA ARG A 114 -17.41 10.48 3.06
C ARG A 114 -18.27 10.34 1.80
N SER A 115 -17.71 10.65 0.64
CA SER A 115 -18.40 10.75 -0.64
C SER A 115 -17.73 9.92 -1.73
N CYS A 116 -16.92 8.92 -1.35
CA CYS A 116 -16.32 8.00 -2.31
C CYS A 116 -17.42 7.13 -2.92
N HIS A 117 -17.40 6.94 -4.24
CA HIS A 117 -18.34 6.06 -4.93
C HIS A 117 -17.74 5.49 -6.21
N HIS A 118 -18.29 4.39 -6.69
CA HIS A 118 -18.04 3.91 -8.03
C HIS A 118 -19.25 3.21 -8.63
N ASP A 119 -19.25 3.08 -9.95
CA ASP A 119 -20.28 2.44 -10.76
C ASP A 119 -19.88 1.02 -11.21
N GLY A 120 -18.76 0.49 -10.70
CA GLY A 120 -18.41 -0.93 -10.79
C GLY A 120 -19.48 -1.85 -10.21
N ALA A 121 -19.52 -3.10 -10.67
CA ALA A 121 -20.43 -4.10 -10.12
C ALA A 121 -20.20 -4.28 -8.61
N ALA A 122 -21.28 -4.53 -7.86
CA ALA A 122 -21.26 -4.72 -6.41
C ALA A 122 -20.71 -6.12 -6.02
N VAL A 123 -19.53 -6.45 -6.53
CA VAL A 123 -18.77 -7.69 -6.29
C VAL A 123 -17.36 -7.32 -5.86
N HIS A 124 -16.80 -8.10 -4.93
CA HIS A 124 -15.53 -7.76 -4.28
C HIS A 124 -14.39 -7.55 -5.28
N ASP A 125 -14.18 -8.48 -6.22
CA ASP A 125 -13.07 -8.42 -7.18
C ASP A 125 -13.09 -7.14 -8.02
N ALA A 126 -14.29 -6.65 -8.38
CA ALA A 126 -14.43 -5.41 -9.15
C ALA A 126 -14.04 -4.18 -8.32
N GLY A 127 -14.48 -4.10 -7.06
CA GLY A 127 -14.11 -2.98 -6.19
C GLY A 127 -12.64 -3.05 -5.75
N TRP A 128 -12.08 -4.24 -5.51
CA TRP A 128 -10.64 -4.45 -5.27
C TRP A 128 -9.80 -3.91 -6.42
N GLN A 129 -10.16 -4.28 -7.66
CA GLN A 129 -9.49 -3.79 -8.86
C GLN A 129 -9.52 -2.26 -8.95
N ILE A 130 -10.71 -1.67 -8.82
CA ILE A 130 -10.90 -0.24 -9.04
C ILE A 130 -10.21 0.58 -7.95
N MET A 131 -10.28 0.16 -6.69
CA MET A 131 -9.74 0.94 -5.57
C MET A 131 -8.21 0.84 -5.45
N GLN A 132 -7.61 -0.22 -5.95
CA GLN A 132 -6.15 -0.40 -5.93
C GLN A 132 -5.45 0.17 -7.17
N THR A 133 -6.16 0.32 -8.29
CA THR A 133 -5.59 0.75 -9.59
C THR A 133 -6.16 2.07 -10.12
N GLY A 134 -7.26 2.55 -9.51
CA GLY A 134 -8.04 3.69 -9.97
C GLY A 134 -8.89 3.39 -11.20
N ARG A 135 -8.91 2.13 -11.68
CA ARG A 135 -9.46 1.75 -12.99
C ARG A 135 -10.22 0.43 -12.96
N ARG A 136 -11.24 0.35 -13.80
CA ARG A 136 -11.96 -0.90 -14.08
C ARG A 136 -11.07 -1.86 -14.86
N PHE A 137 -11.28 -3.15 -14.64
CA PHE A 137 -10.77 -4.17 -15.55
C PHE A 137 -11.60 -4.17 -16.84
N THR A 138 -11.04 -3.66 -17.93
CA THR A 138 -11.70 -3.58 -19.24
C THR A 138 -10.77 -4.00 -20.37
N GLY A 139 -11.33 -4.67 -21.38
CA GLY A 139 -10.56 -5.05 -22.58
C GLY A 139 -9.44 -6.05 -22.34
N GLY A 140 -9.50 -6.81 -21.23
CA GLY A 140 -8.45 -7.77 -20.86
C GLY A 140 -7.16 -7.13 -20.35
N ILE A 141 -7.16 -5.82 -20.06
CA ILE A 141 -5.98 -5.10 -19.58
C ILE A 141 -6.00 -5.07 -18.05
N GLU A 142 -5.04 -5.75 -17.45
CA GLU A 142 -4.76 -5.66 -16.02
C GLU A 142 -3.91 -4.41 -15.75
N THR A 143 -4.54 -3.38 -15.19
CA THR A 143 -3.83 -2.15 -14.78
C THR A 143 -2.97 -2.46 -13.55
N PRO A 144 -1.72 -1.95 -13.47
CA PRO A 144 -0.86 -2.15 -12.30
C PRO A 144 -1.49 -1.59 -11.03
N HIS A 145 -1.29 -2.29 -9.92
CA HIS A 145 -1.53 -1.80 -8.56
C HIS A 145 -0.76 -0.49 -8.31
N ALA A 146 -1.31 0.43 -7.51
CA ALA A 146 -0.65 1.70 -7.18
C ALA A 146 0.78 1.53 -6.62
N GLY A 147 1.00 0.51 -5.79
CA GLY A 147 2.32 0.10 -5.29
C GLY A 147 3.28 -0.46 -6.34
N ALA A 148 2.77 -1.08 -7.41
CA ALA A 148 3.60 -1.49 -8.55
C ALA A 148 4.01 -0.27 -9.39
N VAL A 149 3.10 0.68 -9.59
CA VAL A 149 3.44 1.99 -10.19
C VAL A 149 4.48 2.72 -9.34
N ALA A 150 4.31 2.72 -8.01
CA ALA A 150 5.28 3.31 -7.10
C ALA A 150 6.65 2.61 -7.20
N SER A 151 6.70 1.29 -7.32
CA SER A 151 7.96 0.55 -7.51
C SER A 151 8.65 0.84 -8.83
N TYR A 152 7.87 1.07 -9.89
CA TYR A 152 8.40 1.45 -11.20
C TYR A 152 9.03 2.86 -11.18
N LEU A 153 8.38 3.81 -10.50
CA LEU A 153 8.82 5.21 -10.44
C LEU A 153 9.84 5.48 -9.32
N MET A 154 9.78 4.71 -8.24
CA MET A 154 10.66 4.79 -7.07
C MET A 154 11.39 3.45 -6.87
N PRO A 155 12.61 3.31 -7.39
CA PRO A 155 13.37 2.08 -7.18
C PRO A 155 13.66 1.84 -5.68
N ALA A 156 14.00 0.59 -5.37
CA ALA A 156 14.34 0.16 -4.01
C ALA A 156 15.43 1.05 -3.40
N ARG A 157 15.26 1.44 -2.13
CA ARG A 157 16.27 2.21 -1.37
C ARG A 157 17.50 1.36 -1.01
N ASN A 158 17.30 0.06 -0.86
CA ASN A 158 18.27 -0.90 -0.37
C ASN A 158 17.87 -2.33 -0.80
N ASP A 159 18.35 -3.34 -0.07
CA ASP A 159 18.07 -4.76 -0.37
C ASP A 159 16.60 -5.19 -0.17
N LEU A 160 15.76 -4.34 0.42
CA LEU A 160 14.33 -4.61 0.61
C LEU A 160 13.53 -4.36 -0.68
N PRO A 161 12.47 -5.15 -0.92
CA PRO A 161 11.54 -4.89 -2.02
C PRO A 161 10.86 -3.52 -1.86
N PRO A 162 10.66 -2.76 -2.95
CA PRO A 162 10.01 -1.45 -2.90
C PRO A 162 8.51 -1.56 -2.58
N PHE A 163 7.85 -2.65 -2.97
CA PHE A 163 6.44 -2.92 -2.72
C PHE A 163 6.24 -4.28 -2.04
N VAL A 164 5.56 -4.25 -0.89
CA VAL A 164 5.24 -5.43 -0.07
C VAL A 164 3.73 -5.53 0.14
N VAL A 165 3.19 -6.75 0.14
CA VAL A 165 1.82 -7.05 0.58
C VAL A 165 1.85 -7.90 1.84
N LEU A 166 1.05 -7.50 2.84
CA LEU A 166 0.91 -8.17 4.13
C LEU A 166 -0.56 -8.57 4.40
N PRO A 167 -0.81 -9.70 5.08
CA PRO A 167 0.12 -10.82 5.24
C PRO A 167 0.27 -11.61 3.93
N GLU A 168 -0.78 -11.63 3.10
CA GLU A 168 -0.83 -12.37 1.84
C GLU A 168 -1.68 -11.60 0.82
N LEU A 169 -1.62 -12.02 -0.44
CA LEU A 169 -2.56 -11.55 -1.46
C LEU A 169 -3.98 -12.00 -1.11
N MET A 170 -4.97 -11.13 -1.33
CA MET A 170 -6.38 -11.47 -1.18
C MET A 170 -6.72 -12.64 -2.11
N GLY A 171 -7.47 -13.60 -1.58
CA GLY A 171 -7.98 -14.77 -2.29
C GLY A 171 -9.13 -14.44 -3.23
N ARG A 172 -10.01 -15.41 -3.47
CA ARG A 172 -11.17 -15.21 -4.34
C ARG A 172 -12.25 -14.37 -3.64
N GLY A 173 -12.78 -13.36 -4.34
CA GLY A 173 -13.87 -12.50 -3.85
C GLY A 173 -15.26 -12.93 -4.29
N GLY A 174 -15.38 -14.09 -4.96
CA GLY A 174 -16.65 -14.61 -5.48
C GLY A 174 -16.91 -14.23 -6.94
N GLY A 175 -16.16 -13.29 -7.49
CA GLY A 175 -16.05 -13.05 -8.93
C GLY A 175 -14.94 -13.88 -9.59
N ASN A 176 -14.86 -13.74 -10.92
CA ASN A 176 -13.78 -14.26 -11.76
C ASN A 176 -13.13 -13.11 -12.54
N LEU A 177 -12.78 -12.03 -11.85
CA LEU A 177 -12.13 -10.84 -12.42
C LEU A 177 -10.72 -10.70 -11.84
N ALA A 178 -9.87 -9.96 -12.55
CA ALA A 178 -8.62 -9.49 -11.97
C ALA A 178 -8.93 -8.65 -10.71
N ASN A 179 -8.10 -8.81 -9.66
CA ASN A 179 -8.34 -8.21 -8.34
C ASN A 179 -7.41 -7.02 -8.05
N GLY A 180 -6.67 -6.52 -9.04
CA GLY A 180 -5.84 -5.32 -8.96
C GLY A 180 -4.61 -5.40 -8.06
N GLN A 181 -4.19 -6.60 -7.61
CA GLN A 181 -3.08 -6.75 -6.65
C GLN A 181 -1.69 -6.88 -7.30
N ALA A 182 -1.63 -7.07 -8.62
CA ALA A 182 -0.41 -7.41 -9.34
C ALA A 182 0.25 -6.21 -10.04
N GLY A 183 1.43 -6.44 -10.62
CA GLY A 183 2.11 -5.52 -11.54
C GLY A 183 1.36 -5.29 -12.85
N GLY A 184 0.34 -6.09 -13.16
CA GLY A 184 -0.50 -5.94 -14.35
C GLY A 184 0.35 -5.92 -15.62
N PHE A 185 0.04 -5.00 -16.55
CA PHE A 185 0.80 -4.86 -17.80
C PHE A 185 2.26 -4.41 -17.62
N LEU A 186 2.70 -3.95 -16.43
CA LEU A 186 4.12 -3.68 -16.17
C LEU A 186 4.94 -4.97 -15.99
N GLY A 187 4.26 -6.11 -15.86
CA GLY A 187 4.86 -7.43 -15.80
C GLY A 187 5.18 -7.90 -14.38
N LYS A 188 5.46 -9.21 -14.27
CA LYS A 188 5.64 -9.91 -12.99
C LYS A 188 6.85 -9.43 -12.17
N ALA A 189 7.85 -8.82 -12.79
CA ALA A 189 8.99 -8.26 -12.07
C ALA A 189 8.59 -7.10 -11.14
N LEU A 190 7.41 -6.50 -11.38
CA LEU A 190 6.83 -5.41 -10.60
C LEU A 190 5.68 -5.91 -9.68
N ASP A 191 5.47 -7.23 -9.59
CA ASP A 191 4.57 -7.81 -8.60
C ASP A 191 5.06 -7.51 -7.18
N PRO A 192 4.14 -7.38 -6.20
CA PRO A 192 4.54 -7.22 -4.80
C PRO A 192 5.31 -8.42 -4.28
N PHE A 193 6.23 -8.15 -3.35
CA PHE A 193 6.67 -9.19 -2.43
C PHE A 193 5.54 -9.48 -1.44
N ALA A 194 4.82 -10.59 -1.63
CA ALA A 194 3.83 -11.06 -0.68
C ALA A 194 4.51 -11.84 0.45
N LEU A 195 4.23 -11.50 1.71
CA LEU A 195 4.85 -12.15 2.86
C LEU A 195 4.50 -13.65 2.95
N MET A 196 3.28 -14.02 2.59
CA MET A 196 2.78 -15.42 2.61
C MET A 196 2.87 -16.09 3.99
N ALA A 197 2.74 -15.29 5.06
CA ALA A 197 2.76 -15.76 6.45
C ALA A 197 2.05 -14.79 7.39
N ASP A 198 1.55 -15.34 8.51
CA ASP A 198 0.84 -14.57 9.54
C ASP A 198 1.80 -14.08 10.64
N PRO A 199 2.07 -12.76 10.74
CA PRO A 199 2.99 -12.20 11.72
C PRO A 199 2.49 -12.26 13.17
N SER A 200 1.24 -12.68 13.42
CA SER A 200 0.75 -12.89 14.78
C SER A 200 1.04 -14.27 15.36
N GLN A 201 1.58 -15.21 14.57
CA GLN A 201 1.91 -16.54 15.07
C GLN A 201 3.15 -16.49 15.99
N PRO A 202 3.19 -17.27 17.08
CA PRO A 202 4.33 -17.28 18.03
C PRO A 202 5.67 -17.62 17.37
N ASP A 203 5.65 -18.57 16.42
CA ASP A 203 6.82 -19.03 15.67
C ASP A 203 6.96 -18.33 14.32
N PHE A 204 6.40 -17.11 14.18
CA PHE A 204 6.46 -16.36 12.94
C PHE A 204 7.91 -16.22 12.45
N ARG A 205 8.11 -16.69 11.22
CA ARG A 205 9.32 -16.55 10.44
C ARG A 205 8.88 -16.25 9.03
N VAL A 206 9.63 -15.38 8.35
CA VAL A 206 9.31 -15.12 6.95
C VAL A 206 9.63 -16.37 6.12
N PRO A 207 8.67 -16.91 5.36
CA PRO A 207 8.90 -18.00 4.43
C PRO A 207 10.03 -17.63 3.47
N ASP A 208 10.88 -18.60 3.14
CA ASP A 208 11.98 -18.45 2.17
C ASP A 208 13.05 -17.39 2.49
N LEU A 209 13.06 -16.83 3.71
CA LEU A 209 14.04 -15.80 4.13
C LEU A 209 15.15 -16.37 5.03
N LEU A 210 15.08 -17.67 5.33
CA LEU A 210 16.12 -18.42 6.03
C LEU A 210 16.91 -19.27 5.02
N PRO A 211 18.24 -19.14 4.96
CA PRO A 211 19.06 -20.18 4.35
C PRO A 211 18.76 -21.48 5.10
N PRO A 212 18.49 -22.62 4.43
CA PRO A 212 18.29 -23.87 5.14
C PRO A 212 19.53 -24.13 6.01
N ASP A 213 19.32 -24.55 7.26
CA ASP A 213 20.32 -24.66 8.34
C ASP A 213 21.58 -25.51 8.00
N GLN A 214 21.64 -26.09 6.80
CA GLN A 214 22.69 -26.97 6.30
C GLN A 214 23.55 -26.37 5.18
N PHE A 215 23.31 -25.13 4.73
CA PHE A 215 24.03 -24.55 3.60
C PHE A 215 24.65 -23.19 3.95
N GLY A 216 25.94 -23.19 4.33
CA GLY A 216 26.70 -21.95 4.53
C GLY A 216 26.70 -21.05 3.28
N ALA A 217 26.78 -19.74 3.50
CA ALA A 217 26.74 -18.69 2.47
C ALA A 217 27.67 -18.97 1.26
N THR A 218 28.82 -19.60 1.49
CA THR A 218 29.80 -20.00 0.47
C THR A 218 29.23 -20.99 -0.56
N ARG A 219 28.29 -21.86 -0.16
CA ARG A 219 27.70 -22.88 -1.03
C ARG A 219 26.53 -22.32 -1.84
N LEU A 220 25.80 -21.35 -1.29
CA LEU A 220 24.81 -20.55 -2.02
C LEU A 220 25.48 -19.65 -3.06
N ASP A 221 26.58 -18.98 -2.69
CA ASP A 221 27.39 -18.19 -3.63
C ASP A 221 28.02 -19.07 -4.72
N ARG A 222 28.46 -20.29 -4.39
CA ARG A 222 28.94 -21.26 -5.39
C ARG A 222 27.83 -21.74 -6.33
N ARG A 223 26.60 -21.96 -5.86
CA ARG A 223 25.45 -22.27 -6.73
C ARG A 223 25.09 -21.08 -7.62
N ARG A 224 25.10 -19.87 -7.07
CA ARG A 224 24.92 -18.62 -7.84
C ARG A 224 25.96 -18.55 -8.96
N ARG A 225 27.26 -18.59 -8.65
CA ARG A 225 28.33 -18.54 -9.66
C ARG A 225 28.25 -19.65 -10.70
N MET A 226 27.83 -20.85 -10.30
CA MET A 226 27.69 -21.99 -11.22
C MET A 226 26.46 -21.84 -12.11
N ARG A 227 25.38 -21.26 -11.59
CA ARG A 227 24.23 -20.85 -12.38
C ARG A 227 24.60 -19.70 -13.30
N ASP A 228 25.29 -18.66 -12.82
CA ASP A 228 25.76 -17.54 -13.64
C ASP A 228 26.65 -18.06 -14.78
N LEU A 229 27.50 -19.05 -14.55
CA LEU A 229 28.27 -19.73 -15.60
C LEU A 229 27.37 -20.44 -16.62
N VAL A 230 26.36 -21.19 -16.16
CA VAL A 230 25.37 -21.87 -17.04
C VAL A 230 24.52 -20.84 -17.80
N ASP A 231 24.05 -19.80 -17.13
CA ASP A 231 23.27 -18.69 -17.69
C ASP A 231 24.09 -17.88 -18.68
N ASP A 232 25.39 -17.67 -18.46
CA ASP A 232 26.28 -17.07 -19.46
C ASP A 232 26.45 -17.99 -20.68
N THR A 233 26.42 -19.31 -20.48
CA THR A 233 26.44 -20.28 -21.59
C THR A 233 25.09 -20.34 -22.33
N VAL A 234 23.97 -20.15 -21.63
CA VAL A 234 22.60 -20.15 -22.17
C VAL A 234 22.23 -18.81 -22.79
N LYS A 235 22.68 -17.67 -22.25
CA LYS A 235 22.57 -16.32 -22.86
C LYS A 235 23.28 -16.24 -24.21
N ALA A 236 24.34 -17.02 -24.38
CA ALA A 236 25.01 -17.19 -25.67
C ALA A 236 24.19 -18.06 -26.66
N PHE A 237 23.12 -18.73 -26.21
CA PHE A 237 22.34 -19.67 -27.00
C PHE A 237 20.86 -19.26 -27.22
N GLU A 238 20.15 -18.75 -26.22
CA GLU A 238 18.77 -18.23 -26.36
C GLU A 238 18.45 -17.16 -25.29
N ALA A 239 18.15 -15.93 -25.73
CA ALA A 239 17.68 -14.84 -24.87
C ALA A 239 16.15 -14.80 -24.87
N SER A 240 15.50 -15.68 -24.11
CA SER A 240 14.06 -15.58 -23.86
C SER A 240 13.75 -14.57 -22.75
N GLU A 241 12.60 -13.92 -22.84
CA GLU A 241 12.09 -12.97 -21.85
C GLU A 241 11.86 -13.66 -20.48
N ASP A 242 11.43 -14.92 -20.50
CA ASP A 242 11.23 -15.76 -19.32
C ASP A 242 12.52 -16.00 -18.51
N ALA A 243 13.66 -16.16 -19.19
CA ALA A 243 14.96 -16.35 -18.53
C ALA A 243 15.40 -15.09 -17.77
N ARG A 244 15.13 -13.90 -18.32
CA ARG A 244 15.42 -12.62 -17.65
C ARG A 244 14.53 -12.38 -16.43
N LEU A 245 13.24 -12.73 -16.53
CA LEU A 245 12.29 -12.61 -15.41
C LEU A 245 12.66 -13.55 -14.24
N LEU A 246 13.06 -14.78 -14.53
CA LEU A 246 13.53 -15.71 -13.52
C LEU A 246 14.81 -15.20 -12.83
N ASP A 247 15.70 -14.54 -13.60
CA ASP A 247 16.96 -13.98 -13.11
C ASP A 247 16.74 -12.80 -12.13
N GLU A 248 15.89 -11.84 -12.50
CA GLU A 248 15.62 -10.65 -11.68
C GLU A 248 14.88 -10.99 -10.36
N ASN A 249 13.92 -11.91 -10.42
CA ASN A 249 13.20 -12.41 -9.24
C ASN A 249 14.14 -13.19 -8.32
N PHE A 250 14.99 -14.05 -8.88
CA PHE A 250 15.99 -14.80 -8.12
C PHE A 250 16.99 -13.86 -7.43
N HIS A 251 17.50 -12.85 -8.13
CA HIS A 251 18.42 -11.88 -7.54
C HIS A 251 17.78 -11.07 -6.42
N SER A 252 16.52 -10.69 -6.54
CA SER A 252 15.81 -9.93 -5.51
C SER A 252 15.55 -10.77 -4.26
N ALA A 253 15.07 -12.02 -4.43
CA ALA A 253 14.94 -12.97 -3.32
C ALA A 253 16.29 -13.29 -2.66
N PHE A 254 17.35 -13.44 -3.44
CA PHE A 254 18.70 -13.69 -2.93
C PHE A 254 19.24 -12.52 -2.09
N ARG A 255 19.05 -11.27 -2.54
CA ARG A 255 19.45 -10.08 -1.75
C ARG A 255 18.70 -10.04 -0.42
N LEU A 256 17.39 -10.29 -0.43
CA LEU A 256 16.55 -10.33 0.76
C LEU A 256 17.02 -11.41 1.76
N MET A 257 17.28 -12.63 1.28
CA MET A 257 17.78 -13.76 2.11
C MET A 257 19.16 -13.52 2.72
N THR A 258 20.07 -12.91 1.95
CA THR A 258 21.47 -12.75 2.35
C THR A 258 21.74 -11.48 3.14
N SER A 259 20.85 -10.49 3.06
CA SER A 259 20.97 -9.24 3.81
C SER A 259 20.45 -9.40 5.25
N GLU A 260 21.36 -9.26 6.21
CA GLU A 260 21.00 -9.25 7.64
C GLU A 260 20.06 -8.09 7.97
N LYS A 261 20.28 -6.91 7.36
CA LYS A 261 19.40 -5.75 7.52
C LYS A 261 18.00 -6.01 6.98
N ALA A 262 17.89 -6.70 5.85
CA ALA A 262 16.59 -7.03 5.26
C ALA A 262 15.82 -8.04 6.15
N ARG A 263 16.48 -9.11 6.62
CA ARG A 263 15.90 -10.04 7.60
C ARG A 263 15.47 -9.34 8.88
N ALA A 264 16.33 -8.48 9.39
CA ALA A 264 16.08 -7.67 10.57
C ALA A 264 15.05 -6.56 10.35
N ALA A 265 14.42 -6.41 9.17
CA ALA A 265 13.24 -5.55 8.96
C ALA A 265 11.90 -6.31 9.10
N PHE A 266 11.91 -7.64 8.92
CA PHE A 266 10.72 -8.48 9.08
C PHE A 266 10.58 -9.13 10.47
N ASP A 267 11.67 -9.23 11.23
CA ASP A 267 11.69 -9.82 12.56
C ASP A 267 10.93 -8.98 13.62
N LEU A 268 9.68 -9.34 13.94
CA LEU A 268 8.91 -8.66 14.99
C LEU A 268 9.39 -8.95 16.41
N SER A 269 10.28 -9.94 16.62
CA SER A 269 10.83 -10.21 17.96
C SER A 269 11.76 -9.11 18.47
N GLN A 270 12.22 -8.23 17.56
CA GLN A 270 13.01 -7.04 17.88
C GLN A 270 12.16 -5.89 18.46
N GLU A 271 10.82 -5.97 18.35
CA GLU A 271 9.93 -4.99 18.96
C GLU A 271 9.62 -5.37 20.41
N PRO A 272 9.61 -4.41 21.35
CA PRO A 272 9.19 -4.68 22.72
C PRO A 272 7.79 -5.29 22.76
N ALA A 273 7.57 -6.24 23.68
CA ALA A 273 6.28 -6.91 23.83
C ALA A 273 5.12 -5.90 24.02
N SER A 274 5.34 -4.85 24.79
CA SER A 274 4.37 -3.77 25.00
C SER A 274 3.97 -3.03 23.72
N VAL A 275 4.88 -2.89 22.76
CA VAL A 275 4.58 -2.30 21.44
C VAL A 275 3.71 -3.25 20.63
N ARG A 276 4.05 -4.54 20.62
CA ARG A 276 3.25 -5.57 19.95
C ARG A 276 1.84 -5.67 20.53
N GLU A 277 1.72 -5.63 21.85
CA GLU A 277 0.42 -5.64 22.55
C GLU A 277 -0.40 -4.39 22.25
N ARG A 278 0.25 -3.21 22.16
CA ARG A 278 -0.42 -1.95 21.82
C ARG A 278 -1.11 -2.02 20.45
N TYR A 279 -0.46 -2.61 19.45
CA TYR A 279 -1.06 -2.83 18.12
C TYR A 279 -2.11 -3.96 18.12
N GLY A 280 -2.07 -4.86 19.10
CA GLY A 280 -2.93 -6.03 19.21
C GLY A 280 -2.24 -7.30 18.71
N MET A 281 -2.30 -8.37 19.50
CA MET A 281 -1.73 -9.69 19.21
C MET A 281 -2.61 -10.51 18.26
N ASN A 282 -3.07 -9.88 17.18
CA ASN A 282 -3.85 -10.48 16.11
C ASN A 282 -3.23 -10.12 14.76
N ARG A 283 -3.67 -10.79 13.70
CA ARG A 283 -3.14 -10.62 12.34
C ARG A 283 -3.12 -9.16 11.89
N VAL A 284 -4.21 -8.42 12.08
CA VAL A 284 -4.32 -7.00 11.68
C VAL A 284 -3.29 -6.15 12.42
N GLY A 285 -3.23 -6.27 13.75
CA GLY A 285 -2.29 -5.54 14.60
C GLY A 285 -0.84 -5.79 14.23
N GLN A 286 -0.46 -7.06 14.09
CA GLN A 286 0.92 -7.44 13.78
C GLN A 286 1.31 -7.08 12.33
N CYS A 287 0.37 -7.11 11.38
CA CYS A 287 0.62 -6.62 10.02
C CYS A 287 0.84 -5.10 9.97
N LEU A 288 0.05 -4.30 10.71
CA LEU A 288 0.26 -2.85 10.76
C LEU A 288 1.58 -2.50 11.47
N LEU A 289 1.94 -3.21 12.54
CA LEU A 289 3.26 -3.04 13.18
C LEU A 289 4.40 -3.38 12.21
N LEU A 290 4.29 -4.51 11.51
CA LEU A 290 5.27 -4.90 10.50
C LEU A 290 5.36 -3.88 9.36
N SER A 291 4.23 -3.32 8.92
CA SER A 291 4.21 -2.28 7.88
C SER A 291 5.00 -1.04 8.29
N ARG A 292 4.84 -0.54 9.53
CA ARG A 292 5.63 0.57 10.07
C ARG A 292 7.11 0.23 10.02
N ARG A 293 7.48 -0.97 10.46
CA ARG A 293 8.87 -1.42 10.53
C ARG A 293 9.51 -1.54 9.15
N LEU A 294 8.78 -2.06 8.17
CA LEU A 294 9.23 -2.15 6.78
C LEU A 294 9.47 -0.76 6.16
N ILE A 295 8.55 0.18 6.37
CA ILE A 295 8.71 1.56 5.91
C ILE A 295 9.92 2.23 6.58
N GLU A 296 10.09 2.04 7.90
CA GLU A 296 11.26 2.53 8.66
C GLU A 296 12.59 2.00 8.11
N HIS A 297 12.60 0.78 7.58
CA HIS A 297 13.78 0.16 6.95
C HIS A 297 13.91 0.46 5.46
N GLY A 298 13.01 1.24 4.86
CA GLY A 298 13.16 1.76 3.50
C GLY A 298 12.27 1.13 2.43
N VAL A 299 11.27 0.32 2.80
CA VAL A 299 10.19 -0.06 1.86
C VAL A 299 9.43 1.21 1.45
N ARG A 300 9.03 1.30 0.18
CA ARG A 300 8.33 2.48 -0.38
C ARG A 300 6.84 2.36 -0.18
N PHE A 301 6.29 1.18 -0.44
CA PHE A 301 4.86 0.93 -0.46
C PHE A 301 4.55 -0.39 0.27
N VAL A 302 3.63 -0.35 1.23
CA VAL A 302 3.12 -1.55 1.88
C VAL A 302 1.60 -1.57 1.73
N THR A 303 1.04 -2.62 1.16
CA THR A 303 -0.40 -2.90 1.25
C THR A 303 -0.65 -3.88 2.40
N VAL A 304 -1.57 -3.55 3.29
CA VAL A 304 -2.02 -4.42 4.37
C VAL A 304 -3.47 -4.81 4.12
N ASN A 305 -3.68 -6.06 3.76
CA ASN A 305 -5.00 -6.66 3.66
C ASN A 305 -5.45 -7.06 5.07
N THR A 306 -6.47 -6.40 5.61
CA THR A 306 -6.93 -6.70 6.98
C THR A 306 -7.51 -8.11 7.10
N PHE A 307 -8.05 -8.62 5.99
CA PHE A 307 -8.60 -9.96 5.83
C PHE A 307 -8.19 -10.50 4.45
N LEU A 308 -8.18 -11.84 4.29
CA LEU A 308 -7.69 -12.48 3.07
C LEU A 308 -8.81 -12.97 2.14
N THR A 309 -9.98 -13.22 2.69
CA THR A 309 -11.14 -13.74 1.95
C THR A 309 -12.43 -13.34 2.65
N VAL A 310 -13.52 -13.31 1.90
CA VAL A 310 -14.89 -13.16 2.43
C VAL A 310 -15.55 -14.51 2.71
N PHE A 311 -14.93 -15.61 2.29
CA PHE A 311 -15.47 -16.96 2.45
C PHE A 311 -14.94 -17.65 3.69
N ASN A 312 -15.84 -18.10 4.55
CA ASN A 312 -15.55 -18.92 5.73
C ASN A 312 -14.54 -18.29 6.72
N GLU A 313 -14.35 -16.97 6.66
CA GLU A 313 -13.49 -16.22 7.55
C GLU A 313 -14.20 -14.96 8.05
N LEU A 314 -13.75 -14.47 9.22
CA LEU A 314 -14.13 -13.16 9.72
C LEU A 314 -13.62 -12.10 8.74
N SER A 315 -14.49 -11.16 8.37
CA SER A 315 -14.12 -10.01 7.55
C SER A 315 -15.08 -8.85 7.80
N TRP A 316 -14.89 -7.75 7.08
CA TRP A 316 -15.86 -6.65 7.06
C TRP A 316 -17.16 -7.01 6.32
N ASP A 317 -17.25 -8.21 5.73
CA ASP A 317 -18.43 -8.65 5.00
C ASP A 317 -19.57 -9.08 5.93
N ILE A 318 -20.45 -8.12 6.22
CA ILE A 318 -21.45 -8.21 7.29
C ILE A 318 -22.88 -8.51 6.81
N HIS A 319 -23.09 -9.54 5.99
CA HIS A 319 -24.44 -9.90 5.50
C HIS A 319 -25.40 -10.49 6.55
N GLY A 320 -24.95 -10.76 7.78
CA GLY A 320 -25.80 -11.14 8.92
C GLY A 320 -26.02 -12.63 9.12
N SER A 321 -26.11 -13.42 8.05
CA SER A 321 -26.23 -14.88 8.14
C SER A 321 -24.88 -15.57 7.98
N LYS A 322 -24.62 -16.61 8.78
CA LYS A 322 -23.43 -17.45 8.64
C LYS A 322 -23.22 -17.87 7.17
N PRO A 323 -21.99 -17.79 6.64
CA PRO A 323 -20.73 -17.55 7.35
C PRO A 323 -20.45 -16.09 7.73
N PHE A 324 -21.25 -15.15 7.25
CA PHE A 324 -21.10 -13.71 7.51
C PHE A 324 -21.58 -13.31 8.90
N ILE A 325 -21.04 -12.21 9.40
CA ILE A 325 -21.42 -11.65 10.71
C ILE A 325 -22.48 -10.56 10.53
N SER A 326 -23.23 -10.27 11.60
CA SER A 326 -24.19 -9.17 11.65
C SER A 326 -23.54 -7.83 11.99
N VAL A 327 -24.31 -6.74 11.81
CA VAL A 327 -23.91 -5.38 12.24
C VAL A 327 -23.51 -5.39 13.72
N THR A 328 -24.26 -6.08 14.59
CA THR A 328 -23.97 -6.15 16.03
C THR A 328 -22.68 -6.93 16.31
N GLN A 329 -22.45 -8.05 15.63
CA GLN A 329 -21.24 -8.86 15.80
C GLN A 329 -19.98 -8.15 15.32
N MET A 330 -20.09 -7.23 14.35
CA MET A 330 -18.98 -6.39 13.89
C MET A 330 -18.30 -5.65 15.06
N LYS A 331 -19.08 -5.13 16.02
CA LYS A 331 -18.59 -4.42 17.21
C LYS A 331 -17.67 -5.26 18.07
N GLU A 332 -17.90 -6.57 18.16
CA GLU A 332 -17.19 -7.46 19.06
C GLU A 332 -16.02 -8.16 18.36
N LEU A 333 -16.18 -8.49 17.08
CA LEU A 333 -15.29 -9.41 16.38
C LEU A 333 -14.30 -8.70 15.47
N VAL A 334 -14.70 -7.61 14.81
CA VAL A 334 -13.91 -7.00 13.71
C VAL A 334 -13.46 -5.59 14.05
N ALA A 335 -14.38 -4.72 14.48
CA ALA A 335 -14.07 -3.33 14.79
C ALA A 335 -12.95 -3.15 15.83
N PRO A 336 -12.87 -3.94 16.94
CA PRO A 336 -11.82 -3.75 17.93
C PRO A 336 -10.41 -4.01 17.41
N MET A 337 -10.24 -4.99 16.51
CA MET A 337 -8.94 -5.31 15.92
C MET A 337 -8.42 -4.13 15.08
N TYR A 338 -9.30 -3.55 14.26
CA TYR A 338 -8.95 -2.40 13.45
C TYR A 338 -8.77 -1.13 14.29
N ASP A 339 -9.66 -0.89 15.26
CA ASP A 339 -9.62 0.27 16.15
C ASP A 339 -8.29 0.38 16.90
N GLN A 340 -7.86 -0.74 17.48
CA GLN A 340 -6.59 -0.84 18.19
C GLN A 340 -5.39 -0.66 17.25
N ALA A 341 -5.36 -1.40 16.14
CA ALA A 341 -4.20 -1.44 15.27
C ALA A 341 -3.97 -0.12 14.52
N TYR A 342 -5.03 0.47 13.95
CA TYR A 342 -4.95 1.73 13.20
C TYR A 342 -4.52 2.89 14.08
N SER A 343 -5.12 2.99 15.28
CA SER A 343 -4.79 4.06 16.22
C SER A 343 -3.34 3.95 16.70
N ALA A 344 -2.88 2.73 17.02
CA ALA A 344 -1.49 2.49 17.39
C ALA A 344 -0.52 2.86 16.26
N LEU A 345 -0.85 2.55 15.01
CA LEU A 345 -0.03 2.93 13.84
C LEU A 345 0.14 4.45 13.73
N LEU A 346 -0.95 5.21 13.79
CA LEU A 346 -0.89 6.67 13.64
C LEU A 346 -0.13 7.33 14.80
N GLU A 347 -0.35 6.87 16.04
CA GLU A 347 0.39 7.36 17.20
C GLU A 347 1.89 7.05 17.10
N ASP A 348 2.25 5.84 16.69
CA ASP A 348 3.65 5.40 16.57
C ASP A 348 4.37 6.15 15.45
N LEU A 349 3.75 6.31 14.28
CA LEU A 349 4.28 7.15 13.19
C LEU A 349 4.44 8.62 13.63
N HIS A 350 3.49 9.15 14.41
CA HIS A 350 3.58 10.51 14.93
C HIS A 350 4.72 10.65 15.95
N GLN A 351 4.81 9.75 16.92
CA GLN A 351 5.86 9.74 17.96
C GLN A 351 7.26 9.61 17.36
N ARG A 352 7.39 8.89 16.25
CA ARG A 352 8.65 8.71 15.51
C ARG A 352 8.95 9.85 14.52
N GLY A 353 8.05 10.83 14.38
CA GLY A 353 8.19 11.90 13.39
C GLY A 353 8.05 11.46 11.94
N MET A 354 7.59 10.22 11.68
CA MET A 354 7.44 9.65 10.34
C MET A 354 6.12 10.04 9.67
N LEU A 355 5.10 10.45 10.44
CA LEU A 355 3.77 10.72 9.92
C LEU A 355 3.77 11.79 8.81
N GLY A 356 4.71 12.74 8.80
CA GLY A 356 4.82 13.74 7.72
C GLY A 356 5.22 13.17 6.35
N ASP A 357 5.90 12.02 6.32
CA ASP A 357 6.46 11.41 5.10
C ASP A 357 5.75 10.11 4.70
N VAL A 358 5.05 9.49 5.63
CA VAL A 358 4.31 8.25 5.41
C VAL A 358 2.83 8.56 5.24
N LEU A 359 2.31 8.39 4.03
CA LEU A 359 0.87 8.36 3.80
C LEU A 359 0.29 7.06 4.35
N VAL A 360 -0.78 7.15 5.13
CA VAL A 360 -1.61 6.01 5.53
C VAL A 360 -2.98 6.18 4.87
N ALA A 361 -3.30 5.31 3.91
CA ALA A 361 -4.55 5.33 3.17
C ALA A 361 -5.42 4.13 3.59
N GLY A 362 -6.52 4.38 4.30
CA GLY A 362 -7.52 3.37 4.66
C GLY A 362 -8.60 3.29 3.60
N LEU A 363 -8.58 2.21 2.81
CA LEU A 363 -9.47 2.00 1.68
C LEU A 363 -10.34 0.76 1.91
N SER A 364 -11.40 0.65 1.11
CA SER A 364 -12.24 -0.54 0.97
C SER A 364 -12.76 -0.63 -0.46
N GLU A 365 -13.27 -1.78 -0.87
CA GLU A 365 -13.84 -1.98 -2.20
C GLU A 365 -15.11 -1.16 -2.45
N PHE A 366 -15.92 -0.96 -1.40
CA PHE A 366 -17.19 -0.26 -1.41
C PHE A 366 -17.66 -0.07 0.05
N GLY A 367 -18.88 0.45 0.22
CA GLY A 367 -19.58 0.55 1.50
C GLY A 367 -20.74 -0.42 1.60
N ARG A 368 -21.70 -0.09 2.45
CA ARG A 368 -22.82 -0.99 2.77
C ARG A 368 -24.18 -0.32 2.59
N THR A 369 -25.19 -1.13 2.27
CA THR A 369 -26.54 -0.63 2.01
C THR A 369 -27.06 0.22 3.18
N PRO A 370 -27.74 1.35 2.91
CA PRO A 370 -28.36 2.18 3.94
C PRO A 370 -29.29 1.43 4.88
N LYS A 371 -30.06 0.48 4.37
CA LYS A 371 -31.00 -0.30 5.16
C LYS A 371 -30.37 -1.62 5.58
N VAL A 372 -30.54 -1.96 6.87
CA VAL A 372 -30.19 -3.29 7.41
C VAL A 372 -31.13 -4.34 6.79
N ASN A 373 -30.54 -5.43 6.31
CA ASN A 373 -31.26 -6.53 5.66
C ASN A 373 -31.98 -7.42 6.70
N PRO A 374 -32.93 -8.30 6.29
CA PRO A 374 -33.67 -9.16 7.22
C PRO A 374 -32.80 -10.14 8.03
N ALA A 375 -31.55 -10.40 7.62
CA ALA A 375 -30.61 -11.24 8.34
C ALA A 375 -29.80 -10.46 9.41
N GLY A 376 -30.07 -9.16 9.59
CA GLY A 376 -29.36 -8.31 10.56
C GLY A 376 -28.00 -7.80 10.06
N GLY A 377 -27.76 -7.89 8.76
CA GLY A 377 -26.55 -7.41 8.09
C GLY A 377 -26.80 -6.26 7.13
N ARG A 378 -25.80 -5.93 6.31
CA ARG A 378 -25.93 -4.98 5.19
C ARG A 378 -25.27 -5.53 3.94
N ASP A 379 -25.83 -5.21 2.78
CA ASP A 379 -25.39 -5.73 1.50
C ASP A 379 -24.39 -4.78 0.80
N HIS A 380 -23.76 -5.24 -0.29
CA HIS A 380 -22.76 -4.47 -1.02
C HIS A 380 -23.32 -3.17 -1.59
N TRP A 381 -22.58 -2.07 -1.41
CA TRP A 381 -23.04 -0.75 -1.83
C TRP A 381 -21.89 0.13 -2.35
N PRO A 382 -21.54 0.02 -3.64
CA PRO A 382 -20.49 0.85 -4.24
C PRO A 382 -20.87 2.32 -4.44
N GLN A 383 -22.16 2.68 -4.24
CA GLN A 383 -22.68 4.00 -4.55
C GLN A 383 -22.30 5.07 -3.54
N CYS A 384 -21.86 4.71 -2.32
CA CYS A 384 -21.31 5.65 -1.34
C CYS A 384 -20.54 4.89 -0.27
N PHE A 385 -19.34 5.36 0.09
CA PHE A 385 -18.53 4.83 1.17
C PHE A 385 -17.46 5.82 1.63
N THR A 386 -16.80 5.45 2.73
CA THR A 386 -15.79 6.31 3.37
C THR A 386 -14.39 5.76 3.16
N CYS A 387 -13.46 6.62 2.75
CA CYS A 387 -12.02 6.36 2.80
C CYS A 387 -11.36 7.25 3.85
N SER A 388 -10.26 6.81 4.44
CA SER A 388 -9.49 7.59 5.41
C SER A 388 -8.06 7.85 4.91
N PHE A 389 -7.54 9.03 5.22
CA PHE A 389 -6.18 9.43 4.87
C PHE A 389 -5.50 10.10 6.05
N ALA A 390 -4.26 9.73 6.32
CA ALA A 390 -3.44 10.33 7.38
C ALA A 390 -1.99 10.45 6.90
N GLY A 391 -1.26 11.40 7.48
CA GLY A 391 0.16 11.58 7.16
C GLY A 391 0.46 11.93 5.71
N GLY A 392 1.73 11.87 5.31
CA GLY A 392 2.15 12.16 3.93
C GLY A 392 1.76 13.56 3.43
N GLY A 393 1.66 14.54 4.34
CA GLY A 393 1.20 15.90 4.05
C GLY A 393 -0.32 16.14 4.18
N VAL A 394 -1.11 15.11 4.50
CA VAL A 394 -2.54 15.24 4.74
C VAL A 394 -2.80 16.04 6.03
N LYS A 395 -3.68 17.04 5.94
CA LYS A 395 -4.25 17.74 7.09
C LYS A 395 -5.19 16.78 7.81
N GLY A 396 -4.88 16.41 9.04
CA GLY A 396 -5.75 15.59 9.88
C GLY A 396 -6.90 16.41 10.47
N GLY A 397 -7.96 15.72 10.92
CA GLY A 397 -9.11 16.33 11.55
C GLY A 397 -10.18 16.86 10.60
N GLU A 398 -10.10 16.57 9.30
CA GLU A 398 -11.01 17.10 8.28
C GLU A 398 -11.99 16.05 7.76
N VAL A 399 -13.15 16.53 7.29
CA VAL A 399 -14.11 15.71 6.55
C VAL A 399 -14.31 16.33 5.17
N ILE A 400 -13.99 15.58 4.13
CA ILE A 400 -14.18 15.96 2.74
C ILE A 400 -15.43 15.27 2.19
N GLY A 401 -16.29 16.08 1.59
CA GLY A 401 -17.56 15.64 1.04
C GLY A 401 -18.54 15.13 2.08
N LYS A 402 -19.72 14.74 1.60
CA LYS A 402 -20.84 14.36 2.45
C LYS A 402 -21.75 13.42 1.70
N SER A 403 -22.21 12.36 2.36
CA SER A 403 -23.29 11.52 1.84
C SER A 403 -24.67 12.07 2.21
N ASP A 404 -25.70 11.57 1.53
CA ASP A 404 -27.09 11.92 1.79
C ASP A 404 -27.54 11.56 3.24
N PRO A 405 -28.74 12.00 3.68
CA PRO A 405 -29.22 11.74 5.03
C PRO A 405 -29.33 10.26 5.43
N ILE A 406 -29.26 9.32 4.47
CA ILE A 406 -29.31 7.88 4.72
C ILE A 406 -27.97 7.17 4.47
N GLY A 407 -26.94 7.88 4.01
CA GLY A 407 -25.64 7.33 3.65
C GLY A 407 -25.64 6.54 2.34
N GLY A 408 -26.63 6.76 1.47
CA GLY A 408 -26.82 5.99 0.24
C GLY A 408 -26.01 6.50 -0.94
N TYR A 409 -25.91 7.81 -1.10
CA TYR A 409 -25.22 8.45 -2.23
C TYR A 409 -24.45 9.69 -1.78
N PRO A 410 -23.37 10.09 -2.47
CA PRO A 410 -22.75 11.39 -2.29
C PRO A 410 -23.77 12.51 -2.49
N ALA A 411 -23.96 13.35 -1.47
CA ALA A 411 -24.74 14.58 -1.54
C ALA A 411 -23.86 15.77 -1.94
N GLU A 412 -22.60 15.77 -1.49
CA GLU A 412 -21.64 16.84 -1.77
C GLU A 412 -20.28 16.23 -2.11
N ARG A 413 -19.61 16.86 -3.09
CA ARG A 413 -18.25 16.54 -3.52
C ARG A 413 -18.03 15.04 -3.76
N PRO A 414 -18.68 14.41 -4.76
CA PRO A 414 -18.40 13.02 -5.11
C PRO A 414 -16.91 12.83 -5.44
N VAL A 415 -16.35 11.70 -5.02
CA VAL A 415 -14.96 11.31 -5.28
C VAL A 415 -14.96 9.92 -5.92
N ASP A 416 -14.33 9.82 -7.08
CA ASP A 416 -14.14 8.54 -7.78
C ASP A 416 -12.81 7.88 -7.36
N PRO A 417 -12.65 6.56 -7.59
CA PRO A 417 -11.43 5.83 -7.23
C PRO A 417 -10.18 6.25 -8.01
N GLY A 418 -10.33 6.82 -9.20
CA GLY A 418 -9.21 7.39 -9.95
C GLY A 418 -8.62 8.60 -9.22
N SER A 419 -9.47 9.45 -8.67
CA SER A 419 -9.09 10.57 -7.80
C SER A 419 -8.46 10.11 -6.47
N ILE A 420 -8.91 8.97 -5.92
CA ILE A 420 -8.28 8.32 -4.75
C ILE A 420 -6.84 7.89 -5.06
N VAL A 421 -6.61 7.19 -6.17
CA VAL A 421 -5.25 6.78 -6.57
C VAL A 421 -4.39 7.99 -6.95
N ALA A 422 -4.96 9.00 -7.59
CA ALA A 422 -4.28 10.27 -7.86
C ALA A 422 -3.81 10.95 -6.57
N THR A 423 -4.61 10.90 -5.51
CA THR A 423 -4.27 11.41 -4.17
C THR A 423 -3.06 10.68 -3.58
N ILE A 424 -2.99 9.36 -3.73
CA ILE A 424 -1.84 8.56 -3.28
C ILE A 424 -0.58 8.94 -4.06
N PHE A 425 -0.66 9.03 -5.39
CA PHE A 425 0.46 9.44 -6.23
C PHE A 425 0.92 10.88 -5.95
N HIS A 426 -0.02 11.79 -5.68
CA HIS A 426 0.28 13.15 -5.27
C HIS A 426 1.07 13.19 -3.96
N ALA A 427 0.65 12.44 -2.93
CA ALA A 427 1.35 12.36 -1.66
C ALA A 427 2.76 11.72 -1.78
N LEU A 428 2.94 10.80 -2.74
CA LEU A 428 4.25 10.24 -3.09
C LEU A 428 5.12 11.19 -3.93
N GLY A 429 4.59 12.35 -4.34
CA GLY A 429 5.32 13.37 -5.09
C GLY A 429 5.48 13.06 -6.58
N PHE A 430 4.61 12.22 -7.15
CA PHE A 430 4.64 11.89 -8.57
C PHE A 430 4.05 13.00 -9.42
N ASP A 431 4.65 13.19 -10.60
CA ASP A 431 4.06 14.01 -11.66
C ASP A 431 2.89 13.23 -12.28
N LEU A 432 1.66 13.70 -12.05
CA LEU A 432 0.44 12.99 -12.44
C LEU A 432 0.25 12.88 -13.96
N GLU A 433 0.99 13.67 -14.75
CA GLU A 433 1.03 13.56 -16.21
C GLU A 433 2.02 12.49 -16.70
N THR A 434 2.70 11.78 -15.79
CA THR A 434 3.63 10.70 -16.13
C THR A 434 2.91 9.56 -16.86
N HIS A 435 3.59 9.02 -17.88
CA HIS A 435 3.12 7.86 -18.62
C HIS A 435 4.01 6.64 -18.35
N LEU A 436 3.37 5.50 -18.18
CA LEU A 436 3.97 4.17 -18.11
C LEU A 436 4.10 3.56 -19.51
N PRO A 437 5.01 2.59 -19.69
CA PRO A 437 4.99 1.71 -20.85
C PRO A 437 3.76 0.80 -20.76
N GLY A 438 2.67 1.19 -21.42
CA GLY A 438 1.43 0.44 -21.44
C GLY A 438 1.45 -0.77 -22.37
N PRO A 439 0.31 -1.46 -22.49
CA PRO A 439 0.16 -2.64 -23.34
C PRO A 439 0.61 -2.37 -24.79
N SER A 440 1.44 -3.28 -25.32
CA SER A 440 2.05 -3.15 -26.65
C SER A 440 2.95 -1.91 -26.82
N GLY A 441 3.51 -1.38 -25.72
CA GLY A 441 4.43 -0.25 -25.73
C GLY A 441 3.76 1.12 -25.89
N ARG A 442 2.43 1.20 -25.85
CA ARG A 442 1.71 2.48 -25.94
C ARG A 442 1.79 3.24 -24.61
N PRO A 443 2.04 4.56 -24.61
CA PRO A 443 2.01 5.35 -23.38
C PRO A 443 0.68 5.17 -22.64
N PHE A 444 0.75 4.91 -21.33
CA PHE A 444 -0.42 4.74 -20.47
C PHE A 444 -0.31 5.69 -19.27
N PRO A 445 -1.23 6.65 -19.09
CA PRO A 445 -1.07 7.65 -18.04
C PRO A 445 -1.23 7.01 -16.65
N ILE A 446 -0.45 7.45 -15.65
CA ILE A 446 -0.60 6.90 -14.28
C ILE A 446 -1.97 7.23 -13.68
N VAL A 447 -2.56 8.36 -14.07
CA VAL A 447 -3.91 8.81 -13.70
C VAL A 447 -4.69 9.14 -14.97
N ASP A 448 -5.94 8.70 -15.08
CA ASP A 448 -6.75 9.00 -16.28
C ASP A 448 -7.06 10.50 -16.37
N PHE A 449 -7.12 11.02 -17.59
CA PHE A 449 -7.46 12.42 -17.83
C PHE A 449 -8.81 12.77 -17.19
N GLY A 450 -8.83 13.86 -16.43
CA GLY A 450 -10.01 14.33 -15.70
C GLY A 450 -10.07 13.89 -14.23
N ASN A 451 -9.25 12.92 -13.81
CA ASN A 451 -9.10 12.59 -12.39
C ASN A 451 -8.04 13.48 -11.75
N GLU A 452 -8.38 14.09 -10.62
CA GLU A 452 -7.49 14.96 -9.87
C GLU A 452 -7.33 14.45 -8.44
N PRO A 453 -6.18 14.68 -7.78
CA PRO A 453 -6.06 14.38 -6.35
C PRO A 453 -7.09 15.20 -5.57
N VAL A 454 -7.53 14.66 -4.43
CA VAL A 454 -8.40 15.36 -3.48
C VAL A 454 -7.57 16.41 -2.75
N LYS A 455 -7.34 17.55 -3.42
CA LYS A 455 -6.47 18.65 -2.98
C LYS A 455 -6.89 19.20 -1.62
N GLU A 456 -8.16 19.11 -1.27
CA GLU A 456 -8.70 19.56 0.01
C GLU A 456 -8.04 18.86 1.21
N LEU A 457 -7.51 17.64 1.03
CA LEU A 457 -6.73 16.93 2.05
C LEU A 457 -5.38 17.58 2.34
N PHE A 458 -4.83 18.36 1.42
CA PHE A 458 -3.49 18.94 1.54
C PHE A 458 -3.56 20.45 1.82
N GLY A 459 -2.51 20.98 2.47
CA GLY A 459 -2.41 22.38 2.90
C GLY A 459 -1.76 23.29 1.88
#